data_AF-A0A941KL74-F1
#
_entry.id   AF-A0A941KL74-F1
#
_cell.length_a   1.000
_cell.length_b   1.000
_cell.length_c   1.000
_cell.angle_alpha   90.00
_cell.angle_beta   90.00
_cell.angle_gamma   90.00
#
_symmetry.space_group_name_H-M   'P 1'
#
loop_
_entity.id
_entity.type
_entity.pdbx_description
1 polymer ?
#
loop_
_entity_poly.entity_id
_entity_poly.type
_entity_poly.pdbx_seq_one_letter_code
_entity_poly.pdbx_strand_id
1 'polypeptide(L)'
;MTAYLLGLLVLAVADFWRLSAGIPSQFMGLSAAVIWFFVFSLHANRRRYVDRGTALALLPVILAVLAKVVTGLTVMVMGMFEEMRRFAADNGVDASDDEAFLAAMSEPGFMAAFEAHIEANEAAALEIAAAGSTPSFLAFWLMILAFAPWFAQLKRKGGRINMDQTTPSMFNPAPLAPQPDPASAPEPTEPEKVEEVAPVASEPTEGVETEAPEAEQSEPEQSETEHSAIEPSGDVEADAEATRELDAPVAEVKDAEDDQTGLSEQAEPDDAAAATDEALAPSQDEADQPAQESAETAPEAAPETSSEASPATTDPEPRKPD
;
A
#
# COMPACT_ATOMS: atom_id res chain seq x y z
N MET A 1 19.30 15.39 20.35
CA MET A 1 18.58 14.09 20.41
C MET A 1 17.07 14.32 20.31
N THR A 2 16.54 15.26 21.09
CA THR A 2 15.12 15.66 21.12
C THR A 2 14.53 16.04 19.74
N ALA A 3 15.20 16.90 18.97
CA ALA A 3 14.65 17.36 17.68
C ALA A 3 14.46 16.24 16.63
N TYR A 4 15.34 15.23 16.61
CA TYR A 4 15.23 14.09 15.69
C TYR A 4 14.03 13.21 16.02
N LEU A 5 13.89 12.84 17.30
CA LEU A 5 12.78 12.02 17.77
C LEU A 5 11.44 12.77 17.64
N LEU A 6 11.44 14.08 17.91
CA LEU A 6 10.28 14.93 17.70
C LEU A 6 9.89 14.99 16.22
N GLY A 7 10.87 15.12 15.31
CA GLY A 7 10.62 15.07 13.87
C GLY A 7 9.99 13.75 13.41
N LEU A 8 10.47 12.62 13.93
CA LEU A 8 9.86 11.31 13.67
C LEU A 8 8.44 11.21 14.23
N LEU A 9 8.21 11.71 15.44
CA LEU A 9 6.87 11.71 16.06
C LEU A 9 5.87 12.56 15.25
N VAL A 10 6.28 13.75 14.82
CA VAL A 10 5.45 14.63 13.98
C VAL A 10 5.12 13.96 12.65
N LEU A 11 6.10 13.28 12.02
CA LEU A 11 5.84 12.53 10.79
C LEU A 11 4.91 11.33 11.02
N ALA A 12 5.00 10.64 12.17
CA ALA A 12 4.11 9.53 12.51
C ALA A 12 2.67 10.00 12.67
N VAL A 13 2.46 11.14 13.34
CA VAL A 13 1.13 11.75 13.48
C VAL A 13 0.61 12.25 12.12
N ALA A 14 1.46 12.86 11.30
CA ALA A 14 1.09 13.31 9.96
C ALA A 14 0.71 12.13 9.05
N ASP A 15 1.43 11.00 9.11
CA ASP A 15 1.11 9.79 8.36
C ASP A 15 -0.18 9.10 8.87
N PHE A 16 -0.42 9.11 10.18
CA PHE A 16 -1.68 8.65 10.75
C PHE A 16 -2.86 9.50 10.25
N TRP A 17 -2.74 10.83 10.34
CA TRP A 17 -3.75 11.75 9.81
C TRP A 17 -3.98 11.50 8.31
N ARG A 18 -2.91 11.35 7.54
CA ARG A 18 -2.97 11.05 6.10
C ARG A 18 -3.82 9.80 5.82
N LEU A 19 -3.73 8.76 6.64
CA LEU A 19 -4.57 7.56 6.52
C LEU A 19 -6.03 7.84 6.94
N SER A 20 -6.24 8.59 8.01
CA SER A 20 -7.59 8.93 8.49
C SER A 20 -8.35 9.90 7.58
N ALA A 21 -7.64 10.72 6.79
CA ALA A 21 -8.23 11.74 5.94
C ALA A 21 -8.89 11.20 4.66
N GLY A 22 -8.83 9.89 4.39
CA GLY A 22 -9.49 9.29 3.22
C GLY A 22 -8.95 9.83 1.89
N ILE A 23 -7.63 9.99 1.77
CA ILE A 23 -7.01 10.47 0.53
C ILE A 23 -7.39 9.54 -0.63
N PRO A 24 -7.82 10.08 -1.79
CA PRO A 24 -8.17 9.27 -2.95
C PRO A 24 -7.05 8.30 -3.32
N SER A 25 -7.43 7.10 -3.77
CA SER A 25 -6.50 6.00 -4.06
C SER A 25 -5.38 6.40 -5.02
N GLN A 26 -5.67 7.23 -6.04
CA GLN A 26 -4.65 7.72 -6.99
C GLN A 26 -3.52 8.54 -6.34
N PHE A 27 -3.76 9.17 -5.19
CA PHE A 27 -2.76 9.97 -4.47
C PHE A 27 -2.15 9.24 -3.27
N MET A 28 -2.63 8.03 -2.97
CA MET A 28 -2.19 7.27 -1.80
C MET A 28 -0.70 6.89 -1.90
N GLY A 29 -0.24 6.49 -3.09
CA GLY A 29 1.17 6.17 -3.35
C GLY A 29 2.09 7.39 -3.25
N LEU A 30 1.71 8.51 -3.87
CA LEU A 30 2.49 9.75 -3.84
C LEU A 30 2.61 10.30 -2.42
N SER A 31 1.50 10.34 -1.68
CA SER A 31 1.49 10.82 -0.29
C SER A 31 2.35 9.94 0.63
N ALA A 32 2.36 8.62 0.43
CA ALA A 32 3.26 7.72 1.15
C ALA A 32 4.74 7.96 0.78
N ALA A 33 5.05 8.16 -0.50
CA ALA A 33 6.41 8.45 -0.96
C ALA A 33 6.98 9.74 -0.35
N VAL A 34 6.15 10.76 -0.17
CA VAL A 34 6.52 12.01 0.52
C VAL A 34 6.92 11.74 1.97
N ILE A 35 6.14 10.94 2.71
CA ILE A 35 6.48 10.54 4.09
C ILE A 35 7.82 9.78 4.10
N TRP A 36 8.02 8.83 3.20
CA TRP A 36 9.27 8.07 3.10
C TRP A 36 10.47 8.97 2.81
N PHE A 37 10.30 9.96 1.94
CA PHE A 37 11.32 10.96 1.64
C PHE A 37 11.70 11.79 2.88
N PHE A 38 10.73 12.23 3.68
CA PHE A 38 11.01 12.97 4.91
C PHE A 38 11.67 12.11 5.98
N VAL A 39 11.23 10.86 6.15
CA VAL A 39 11.89 9.88 7.04
C VAL A 39 13.34 9.68 6.60
N PHE A 40 13.59 9.45 5.31
CA PHE A 40 14.93 9.32 4.76
C PHE A 40 15.76 10.58 5.02
N SER A 41 15.20 11.77 4.76
CA SER A 41 15.88 13.05 4.95
C SER A 41 16.27 13.30 6.41
N LEU A 42 15.43 12.91 7.38
CA LEU A 42 15.80 12.96 8.80
C LEU A 42 16.98 12.05 9.13
N HIS A 43 16.98 10.81 8.63
CA HIS A 43 18.06 9.86 8.86
C HIS A 43 19.37 10.31 8.18
N ALA A 44 19.27 10.79 6.93
CA ALA A 44 20.40 11.31 6.16
C ALA A 44 20.99 12.56 6.80
N ASN A 45 20.14 13.51 7.22
CA ASN A 45 20.57 14.71 7.92
C ASN A 45 21.29 14.34 9.23
N ARG A 46 20.72 13.41 10.02
CA ARG A 46 21.35 12.92 11.25
C ARG A 46 22.73 12.30 11.00
N ARG A 47 22.91 11.53 9.92
CA ARG A 47 24.22 10.95 9.56
C ARG A 47 25.21 11.98 9.06
N ARG A 48 24.76 13.00 8.32
CA ARG A 48 25.62 14.09 7.84
C ARG A 48 26.27 14.84 9.00
N TYR A 49 25.58 15.02 10.11
CA TYR A 49 26.17 15.59 11.33
C TYR A 49 27.33 14.77 11.93
N VAL A 50 27.57 13.54 11.45
CA VAL A 50 28.57 12.60 11.96
C VAL A 50 29.63 12.27 10.90
N ASP A 51 29.61 12.95 9.75
CA ASP A 51 30.53 12.75 8.62
C ASP A 51 30.61 11.28 8.14
N ARG A 52 29.47 10.57 8.18
CA ARG A 52 29.34 9.20 7.66
C ARG A 52 28.56 9.20 6.35
N GLY A 53 28.90 8.29 5.43
CA GLY A 53 28.21 8.14 4.15
C GLY A 53 26.69 7.98 4.31
N THR A 54 25.92 8.61 3.44
CA THR A 54 24.45 8.70 3.51
C THR A 54 23.75 7.40 3.11
N ALA A 55 24.41 6.50 2.38
CA ALA A 55 23.81 5.25 1.89
C ALA A 55 23.15 4.40 2.99
N LEU A 56 23.77 4.29 4.17
CA LEU A 56 23.19 3.53 5.29
C LEU A 56 21.94 4.19 5.92
N ALA A 57 21.58 5.44 5.56
CA ALA A 57 20.31 6.03 5.97
C ALA A 57 19.12 5.44 5.19
N LEU A 58 19.34 4.78 4.04
CA LEU A 58 18.30 4.11 3.29
C LEU A 58 17.87 2.79 3.94
N LEU A 59 18.80 2.10 4.63
CA LEU A 59 18.54 0.77 5.18
C LEU A 59 17.29 0.70 6.08
N PRO A 60 17.07 1.60 7.07
CA PRO A 60 15.87 1.57 7.89
C PRO A 60 14.59 1.82 7.09
N VAL A 61 14.65 2.68 6.08
CA VAL A 61 13.50 3.02 5.24
C VAL A 61 13.11 1.81 4.38
N ILE A 62 14.09 1.17 3.74
CA ILE A 62 13.86 -0.05 2.94
C ILE A 62 13.28 -1.16 3.82
N LEU A 63 13.86 -1.41 4.99
CA LEU A 63 13.35 -2.43 5.92
C LEU A 63 11.95 -2.10 6.43
N ALA A 64 11.64 -0.83 6.70
CA ALA A 64 10.31 -0.42 7.13
C ALA A 64 9.27 -0.58 6.01
N VAL A 65 9.62 -0.26 4.76
CA VAL A 65 8.76 -0.48 3.60
C VAL A 65 8.51 -1.98 3.40
N LEU A 66 9.55 -2.81 3.48
CA LEU A 66 9.40 -4.27 3.38
C LEU A 66 8.51 -4.82 4.51
N ALA A 67 8.73 -4.39 5.75
CA ALA A 67 7.88 -4.76 6.88
C ALA A 67 6.42 -4.36 6.65
N LYS A 68 6.18 -3.15 6.12
CA LYS A 68 4.84 -2.67 5.77
C LYS A 68 4.17 -3.56 4.73
N VAL A 69 4.87 -3.90 3.64
CA VAL A 69 4.33 -4.74 2.57
C VAL A 69 4.03 -6.14 3.08
N VAL A 70 4.96 -6.77 3.78
CA VAL A 70 4.78 -8.13 4.31
C VAL A 70 3.62 -8.17 5.29
N THR A 71 3.58 -7.28 6.29
CA THR A 71 2.48 -7.25 7.26
C THR A 71 1.14 -6.93 6.60
N GLY A 72 1.11 -6.01 5.64
CA GLY A 72 -0.10 -5.68 4.89
C GLY A 72 -0.64 -6.90 4.14
N LEU A 73 0.21 -7.61 3.40
CA LEU A 73 -0.17 -8.81 2.67
C LEU A 73 -0.61 -9.94 3.61
N THR A 74 0.11 -10.18 4.71
CA THR A 74 -0.26 -11.22 5.67
C THR A 74 -1.65 -10.96 6.27
N VAL A 75 -1.93 -9.74 6.72
CA VAL A 75 -3.23 -9.41 7.32
C VAL A 75 -4.35 -9.41 6.27
N MET A 76 -4.08 -8.92 5.06
CA MET A 76 -5.04 -8.97 3.95
C MET A 76 -5.44 -10.42 3.63
N VAL A 77 -4.46 -11.34 3.56
CA VAL A 77 -4.71 -12.77 3.35
C VAL A 77 -5.54 -13.35 4.50
N MET A 78 -5.22 -13.02 5.75
CA MET A 78 -6.01 -13.48 6.91
C MET A 78 -7.46 -12.96 6.86
N GLY A 79 -7.66 -11.68 6.50
CA GLY A 79 -8.99 -11.10 6.32
C GLY A 79 -9.77 -11.78 5.20
N MET A 80 -9.11 -12.10 4.09
CA MET A 80 -9.71 -12.85 2.99
C MET A 80 -10.15 -14.26 3.39
N PHE A 81 -9.36 -14.96 4.22
CA PHE A 81 -9.75 -16.27 4.77
C PHE A 81 -10.96 -16.18 5.72
N GLU A 82 -11.01 -15.15 6.56
CA GLU A 82 -12.16 -14.92 7.42
C GLU A 82 -13.44 -14.68 6.61
N GLU A 83 -13.34 -13.91 5.53
CA GLU A 83 -14.46 -13.65 4.64
C GLU A 83 -14.89 -14.89 3.85
N MET A 84 -13.94 -15.71 3.39
CA MET A 84 -14.25 -17.01 2.77
C MET A 84 -14.99 -17.93 3.74
N ARG A 85 -14.63 -17.94 5.03
CA ARG A 85 -15.34 -18.71 6.06
C ARG A 85 -16.77 -18.21 6.26
N ARG A 86 -16.98 -16.89 6.30
CA ARG A 86 -18.32 -16.30 6.37
C ARG A 86 -19.16 -16.68 5.14
N PHE A 87 -18.59 -16.55 3.95
CA PHE A 87 -19.24 -16.96 2.70
C PHE A 87 -19.60 -18.46 2.71
N ALA A 88 -18.70 -19.33 3.15
CA ALA A 88 -18.99 -20.77 3.26
C ALA A 88 -20.12 -21.05 4.26
N ALA A 89 -20.10 -20.38 5.41
CA ALA A 89 -21.16 -20.47 6.42
C ALA A 89 -22.54 -20.03 5.88
N ASP A 90 -22.57 -18.94 5.13
CA ASP A 90 -23.79 -18.42 4.49
C ASP A 90 -24.35 -19.38 3.44
N ASN A 91 -23.49 -20.23 2.84
CA ASN A 91 -23.88 -21.28 1.91
C ASN A 91 -24.13 -22.65 2.60
N GLY A 92 -24.21 -22.67 3.93
CA GLY A 92 -24.57 -23.87 4.70
C GLY A 92 -23.41 -24.82 5.00
N VAL A 93 -22.16 -24.43 4.73
CA VAL A 93 -20.97 -25.19 5.15
C VAL A 93 -20.67 -24.87 6.61
N ASP A 94 -20.34 -25.87 7.42
CA ASP A 94 -19.86 -25.62 8.79
C ASP A 94 -18.45 -25.03 8.78
N ALA A 95 -18.34 -23.70 8.76
CA ALA A 95 -17.05 -23.01 8.74
C ALA A 95 -16.28 -23.07 10.07
N SER A 96 -16.86 -23.67 11.12
CA SER A 96 -16.17 -23.93 12.39
C SER A 96 -15.35 -25.22 12.38
N ASP A 97 -15.62 -26.11 11.43
CA ASP A 97 -14.84 -27.31 11.16
C ASP A 97 -13.84 -27.04 10.02
N ASP A 98 -12.55 -27.04 10.34
CA ASP A 98 -11.49 -26.79 9.37
C ASP A 98 -11.49 -27.83 8.24
N GLU A 99 -11.89 -29.09 8.50
CA GLU A 99 -11.97 -30.11 7.45
C GLU A 99 -13.13 -29.85 6.48
N ALA A 100 -14.31 -29.49 7.00
CA ALA A 100 -15.47 -29.15 6.18
C ALA A 100 -15.21 -27.89 5.33
N PHE A 101 -14.57 -26.87 5.92
CA PHE A 101 -14.19 -25.67 5.19
C PHE A 101 -13.16 -25.94 4.08
N LEU A 102 -12.12 -26.75 4.37
CA LEU A 102 -11.14 -27.14 3.37
C LEU A 102 -11.76 -27.98 2.24
N ALA A 103 -12.71 -28.87 2.56
CA ALA A 103 -13.46 -29.63 1.57
C ALA A 103 -14.26 -28.70 0.66
N ALA A 104 -15.00 -27.74 1.22
CA ALA A 104 -15.76 -26.75 0.45
C ALA A 104 -14.86 -25.88 -0.45
N MET A 105 -13.71 -25.41 0.04
CA MET A 105 -12.76 -24.65 -0.78
C MET A 105 -12.16 -25.46 -1.93
N SER A 106 -12.13 -26.79 -1.82
CA SER A 106 -11.66 -27.69 -2.88
C SER A 106 -12.71 -27.97 -3.96
N GLU A 107 -13.96 -27.54 -3.74
CA GLU A 107 -15.03 -27.74 -4.72
C GLU A 107 -14.80 -26.89 -5.98
N PRO A 108 -15.02 -27.46 -7.18
CA PRO A 108 -14.88 -26.72 -8.42
C PRO A 108 -15.91 -25.58 -8.47
N GLY A 109 -15.42 -24.35 -8.58
CA GLY A 109 -16.26 -23.15 -8.68
C GLY A 109 -16.40 -22.35 -7.38
N PHE A 110 -15.95 -22.86 -6.23
CA PHE A 110 -15.99 -22.13 -4.96
C PHE A 110 -15.31 -20.76 -5.08
N MET A 111 -14.08 -20.71 -5.62
CA MET A 111 -13.34 -19.45 -5.78
C MET A 111 -14.03 -18.47 -6.73
N ALA A 112 -14.66 -18.94 -7.81
CA ALA A 112 -15.39 -18.07 -8.73
C ALA A 112 -16.67 -17.50 -8.09
N ALA A 113 -17.37 -18.32 -7.28
CA ALA A 113 -18.53 -17.87 -6.51
C ALA A 113 -18.13 -16.88 -5.41
N PHE A 114 -16.99 -17.10 -4.74
CA PHE A 114 -16.44 -16.17 -3.77
C PHE A 114 -16.00 -14.86 -4.41
N GLU A 115 -15.34 -14.90 -5.57
CA GLU A 115 -14.97 -13.69 -6.33
C GLU A 115 -16.21 -12.87 -6.69
N ALA A 116 -17.24 -13.52 -7.26
CA ALA A 116 -18.53 -12.87 -7.54
C ALA A 116 -19.20 -12.32 -6.28
N HIS A 117 -19.07 -13.00 -5.14
CA HIS A 117 -19.56 -12.51 -3.85
C HIS A 117 -18.82 -11.24 -3.41
N ILE A 118 -17.49 -11.19 -3.52
CA ILE A 118 -16.71 -9.99 -3.17
C ILE A 118 -17.01 -8.82 -4.12
N GLU A 119 -17.20 -9.09 -5.41
CA GLU A 119 -17.60 -8.07 -6.38
C GLU A 119 -19.00 -7.50 -6.10
N ALA A 120 -19.93 -8.35 -5.68
CA ALA A 120 -21.28 -7.95 -5.30
C ALA A 120 -21.34 -7.22 -3.94
N ASN A 121 -20.38 -7.49 -3.05
CA ASN A 121 -20.33 -6.95 -1.68
C ASN A 121 -19.13 -6.02 -1.49
N GLU A 122 -19.26 -4.78 -1.96
CA GLU A 122 -18.22 -3.73 -1.80
C GLU A 122 -17.79 -3.54 -0.33
N ALA A 123 -18.71 -3.71 0.62
CA ALA A 123 -18.41 -3.63 2.05
C ALA A 123 -17.39 -4.69 2.50
N ALA A 124 -17.50 -5.93 2.00
CA ALA A 124 -16.55 -7.00 2.30
C ALA A 124 -15.17 -6.71 1.70
N ALA A 125 -15.13 -6.23 0.45
CA ALA A 125 -13.89 -5.79 -0.19
C ALA A 125 -13.20 -4.67 0.61
N LEU A 126 -13.97 -3.69 1.10
CA LEU A 126 -13.47 -2.61 1.94
C LEU A 126 -13.01 -3.09 3.32
N GLU A 127 -13.69 -4.06 3.93
CA GLU A 127 -13.26 -4.66 5.21
C GLU A 127 -11.90 -5.36 5.07
N ILE A 128 -11.73 -6.17 4.03
CA ILE A 128 -10.46 -6.85 3.73
C ILE A 128 -9.34 -5.83 3.49
N ALA A 129 -9.61 -4.78 2.71
CA ALA A 129 -8.63 -3.72 2.43
C ALA A 129 -8.29 -2.91 3.71
N ALA A 130 -9.29 -2.61 4.54
CA ALA A 130 -9.13 -1.86 5.78
C ALA A 130 -8.34 -2.66 6.82
N ALA A 131 -8.55 -3.97 6.91
CA ALA A 131 -7.88 -4.86 7.86
C ALA A 131 -6.35 -4.77 7.76
N GLY A 132 -5.78 -4.67 6.56
CA GLY A 132 -4.33 -4.56 6.34
C GLY A 132 -3.74 -3.16 6.60
N SER A 133 -4.56 -2.11 6.59
CA SER A 133 -4.09 -0.72 6.60
C SER A 133 -3.42 -0.33 7.92
N THR A 134 -4.08 -0.62 9.05
CA THR A 134 -3.61 -0.23 10.39
C THR A 134 -2.40 -1.08 10.85
N PRO A 135 -2.42 -2.42 10.73
CA PRO A 135 -1.28 -3.25 11.12
C PRO A 135 -0.04 -2.96 10.27
N SER A 136 -0.20 -2.72 8.96
CA SER A 136 0.93 -2.35 8.10
C SER A 136 1.51 -0.97 8.46
N PHE A 137 0.67 -0.01 8.84
CA PHE A 137 1.11 1.28 9.38
C PHE A 137 1.93 1.10 10.66
N LEU A 138 1.44 0.29 11.61
CA LEU A 138 2.16 0.00 12.84
C LEU A 138 3.50 -0.71 12.58
N ALA A 139 3.53 -1.70 11.69
CA ALA A 139 4.76 -2.41 11.32
C ALA A 139 5.83 -1.45 10.76
N PHE A 140 5.43 -0.53 9.88
CA PHE A 140 6.33 0.50 9.35
C PHE A 140 6.93 1.36 10.47
N TRP A 141 6.09 1.93 11.33
CA TRP A 141 6.55 2.85 12.37
C TRP A 141 7.32 2.15 13.49
N LEU A 142 6.94 0.94 13.87
CA LEU A 142 7.70 0.14 14.83
C LEU A 142 9.10 -0.18 14.30
N MET A 143 9.23 -0.49 13.00
CA MET A 143 10.54 -0.70 12.38
C MET A 143 11.39 0.58 12.43
N ILE A 144 10.83 1.73 12.06
CA ILE A 144 11.55 3.02 12.15
C ILE A 144 11.94 3.34 13.59
N LEU A 145 11.05 3.13 14.55
CA LEU A 145 11.30 3.35 15.98
C LEU A 145 12.37 2.40 16.53
N ALA A 146 12.46 1.16 16.05
CA ALA A 146 13.52 0.23 16.44
C ALA A 146 14.92 0.75 16.04
N PHE A 147 15.03 1.42 14.88
CA PHE A 147 16.29 2.03 14.44
C PHE A 147 16.54 3.43 15.05
N ALA A 148 15.51 4.14 15.50
CA ALA A 148 15.64 5.50 15.99
C ALA A 148 16.66 5.67 17.15
N PRO A 149 16.71 4.81 18.19
CA PRO A 149 17.72 4.89 19.25
C PRO A 149 19.15 4.79 18.72
N TRP A 150 19.39 3.92 17.73
CA TRP A 150 20.72 3.74 17.14
C TRP A 150 21.20 5.01 16.43
N PHE A 151 20.36 5.64 15.61
CA PHE A 151 20.67 6.94 14.98
C PHE A 151 20.76 8.09 15.98
N ALA A 152 19.93 8.06 17.02
CA ALA A 152 19.92 9.07 18.06
C ALA A 152 21.23 9.07 18.85
N GLN A 153 21.81 7.89 19.12
CA GLN A 153 23.07 7.71 19.86
C GLN A 153 24.34 8.06 19.07
N LEU A 154 24.25 8.27 17.75
CA LEU A 154 25.42 8.68 16.95
C LEU A 154 25.98 10.02 17.46
N LYS A 155 27.13 9.97 18.12
CA LYS A 155 27.88 11.16 18.54
C LYS A 155 28.68 11.66 17.34
N ARG A 156 28.71 12.98 17.13
CA ARG A 156 29.64 13.61 16.18
C ARG A 156 31.02 13.04 16.49
N LYS A 157 31.68 12.42 15.51
CA LYS A 157 33.06 11.95 15.68
C LYS A 157 33.82 13.23 15.95
N GLY A 158 34.08 13.49 17.24
CA GLY A 158 34.64 14.75 17.67
C GLY A 158 35.92 14.90 16.89
N GLY A 159 35.92 15.81 15.94
CA GLY A 159 37.13 16.43 15.47
C GLY A 159 37.70 17.11 16.70
N ARG A 160 38.37 16.33 17.57
CA ARG A 160 39.63 16.76 18.14
C ARG A 160 40.52 16.99 16.92
N ILE A 161 40.29 18.13 16.27
CA ILE A 161 41.36 18.90 15.71
C ILE A 161 42.28 19.03 16.93
N ASN A 162 43.32 18.20 16.98
CA ASN A 162 44.41 18.43 17.91
C ASN A 162 44.90 19.84 17.54
N MET A 163 44.37 20.86 18.22
CA MET A 163 44.85 22.24 18.10
C MET A 163 46.33 22.32 18.52
N ASP A 164 46.88 21.27 19.13
CA ASP A 164 48.31 21.09 19.40
C ASP A 164 49.17 20.78 18.15
N GLN A 165 48.62 20.54 16.96
CA GLN A 165 49.43 20.28 15.75
C GLN A 165 49.52 21.43 14.73
N THR A 166 48.97 22.61 15.05
CA THR A 166 49.21 23.82 14.24
C THR A 166 49.57 25.00 15.13
N THR A 167 50.66 24.87 15.88
CA THR A 167 51.63 25.95 15.84
C THR A 167 52.37 25.77 14.53
N PRO A 168 51.96 26.39 13.40
CA PRO A 168 52.87 26.50 12.29
C PRO A 168 54.08 27.24 12.87
N SER A 169 55.22 26.57 12.89
CA SER A 169 56.51 27.25 13.06
C SER A 169 56.71 28.16 11.84
N MET A 170 55.94 29.25 11.78
CA MET A 170 56.03 30.34 10.81
C MET A 170 57.07 31.36 11.28
N PHE A 171 58.11 30.89 11.96
CA PHE A 171 59.33 31.64 12.15
C PHE A 171 60.55 30.78 11.82
N ASN A 172 60.55 30.23 10.61
CA ASN A 172 61.79 30.01 9.89
C ASN A 172 61.89 31.07 8.79
N PRO A 173 62.50 32.24 9.04
CA PRO A 173 62.71 33.25 8.02
C PRO A 173 63.71 32.71 7.00
N ALA A 174 63.20 32.09 5.93
CA ALA A 174 64.01 31.85 4.75
C ALA A 174 64.43 33.21 4.16
N PRO A 175 65.70 33.36 3.73
CA PRO A 175 66.21 34.62 3.21
C PRO A 175 65.41 35.05 1.98
N LEU A 176 64.95 36.30 1.99
CA LEU A 176 64.22 36.95 0.91
C LEU A 176 64.89 36.67 -0.44
N ALA A 177 64.21 35.92 -1.31
CA ALA A 177 64.57 35.87 -2.72
C ALA A 177 64.32 37.25 -3.35
N PRO A 178 65.17 37.70 -4.29
CA PRO A 178 65.01 38.98 -4.96
C PRO A 178 63.68 39.02 -5.72
N GLN A 179 62.88 40.05 -5.43
CA GLN A 179 61.64 40.36 -6.15
C GLN A 179 61.99 40.59 -7.64
N PRO A 180 61.28 39.95 -8.59
CA PRO A 180 61.49 40.20 -10.00
C PRO A 180 61.00 41.61 -10.38
N ASP A 181 61.78 42.26 -11.24
CA ASP A 181 61.56 43.62 -11.75
C ASP A 181 60.17 43.75 -12.40
N PRO A 182 59.35 44.77 -12.05
CA PRO A 182 58.04 44.99 -12.65
C PRO A 182 58.10 45.40 -14.14
N ALA A 183 59.29 45.49 -14.74
CA ALA A 183 59.52 45.87 -16.14
C ALA A 183 59.42 44.69 -17.14
N SER A 184 59.25 43.45 -16.68
CA SER A 184 59.21 42.25 -17.54
C SER A 184 57.81 41.62 -17.67
N ALA A 185 56.75 42.41 -17.58
CA ALA A 185 55.40 41.92 -17.87
C ALA A 185 55.25 41.67 -19.39
N PRO A 186 55.01 40.43 -19.86
CA PRO A 186 54.73 40.17 -21.26
C PRO A 186 53.41 40.84 -21.68
N GLU A 187 53.40 41.40 -22.89
CA GLU A 187 52.22 42.03 -23.50
C GLU A 187 51.01 41.08 -23.51
N PRO A 188 49.79 41.62 -23.34
CA PRO A 188 48.56 40.83 -23.40
C PRO A 188 48.31 40.37 -24.83
N THR A 189 48.50 39.07 -25.09
CA THR A 189 48.10 38.42 -26.34
C THR A 189 46.58 38.49 -26.50
N GLU A 190 46.12 38.89 -27.68
CA GLU A 190 44.70 38.99 -28.05
C GLU A 190 43.91 37.71 -27.73
N PRO A 191 42.63 37.83 -27.35
CA PRO A 191 41.77 36.68 -27.13
C PRO A 191 41.55 35.94 -28.45
N GLU A 192 42.05 34.71 -28.48
CA GLU A 192 41.81 33.74 -29.54
C GLU A 192 40.30 33.54 -29.71
N LYS A 193 39.84 33.77 -30.95
CA LYS A 193 38.45 33.66 -31.36
C LYS A 193 38.01 32.20 -31.21
N VAL A 194 37.28 31.91 -30.13
CA VAL A 194 36.70 30.58 -29.88
C VAL A 194 35.75 30.26 -31.02
N GLU A 195 36.14 29.30 -31.85
CA GLU A 195 35.37 28.76 -32.95
C GLU A 195 34.14 28.05 -32.37
N GLU A 196 32.96 28.51 -32.79
CA GLU A 196 31.65 27.99 -32.42
C GLU A 196 31.50 26.55 -32.96
N VAL A 197 31.81 25.57 -32.12
CA VAL A 197 31.61 24.15 -32.44
C VAL A 197 30.10 23.86 -32.38
N ALA A 198 29.51 23.67 -33.56
CA ALA A 198 28.12 23.28 -33.73
C ALA A 198 27.78 21.98 -32.95
N PRO A 199 26.56 21.83 -32.43
CA PRO A 199 26.14 20.62 -31.73
C PRO A 199 26.13 19.43 -32.70
N VAL A 200 26.99 18.45 -32.41
CA VAL A 200 26.98 17.13 -33.06
C VAL A 200 25.66 16.44 -32.72
N ALA A 201 24.85 16.21 -33.75
CA ALA A 201 23.67 15.37 -33.70
C ALA A 201 24.06 13.97 -33.18
N SER A 202 23.45 13.56 -32.07
CA SER A 202 23.58 12.20 -31.56
C SER A 202 22.94 11.24 -32.56
N GLU A 203 23.76 10.34 -33.11
CA GLU A 203 23.32 9.23 -33.94
C GLU A 203 22.39 8.29 -33.14
N PRO A 204 21.37 7.70 -33.77
CA PRO A 204 20.55 6.67 -33.14
C PRO A 204 21.39 5.41 -32.99
N THR A 205 21.68 5.01 -31.76
CA THR A 205 22.26 3.69 -31.47
C THR A 205 21.31 2.61 -31.97
N GLU A 206 21.75 1.95 -33.04
CA GLU A 206 21.20 0.72 -33.59
C GLU A 206 21.09 -0.39 -32.53
N GLY A 207 20.09 -1.25 -32.77
CA GLY A 207 19.68 -2.32 -31.89
C GLY A 207 20.79 -3.31 -31.55
N VAL A 208 20.92 -3.57 -30.25
CA VAL A 208 21.47 -4.83 -29.76
C VAL A 208 20.30 -5.80 -29.71
N GLU A 209 20.15 -6.58 -30.77
CA GLU A 209 19.40 -7.83 -30.76
C GLU A 209 19.97 -8.69 -29.62
N THR A 210 19.18 -8.84 -28.56
CA THR A 210 19.45 -9.83 -27.53
C THR A 210 18.80 -11.12 -28.00
N GLU A 211 19.63 -12.03 -28.51
CA GLU A 211 19.27 -13.43 -28.75
C GLU A 211 18.53 -13.99 -27.52
N ALA A 212 17.29 -14.42 -27.75
CA ALA A 212 16.55 -15.24 -26.82
C ALA A 212 17.23 -16.62 -26.77
N PRO A 213 17.57 -17.17 -25.58
CA PRO A 213 17.91 -18.57 -25.50
C PRO A 213 16.65 -19.39 -25.82
N GLU A 214 16.74 -20.22 -26.85
CA GLU A 214 15.84 -21.35 -27.12
C GLU A 214 15.68 -22.15 -25.81
N ALA A 215 14.51 -22.01 -25.18
CA ALA A 215 14.07 -22.95 -24.17
C ALA A 215 13.64 -24.21 -24.91
N GLU A 216 14.47 -25.25 -24.80
CA GLU A 216 14.15 -26.62 -25.15
C GLU A 216 12.73 -26.97 -24.69
N GLN A 217 11.86 -27.23 -25.67
CA GLN A 217 10.62 -27.95 -25.48
C GLN A 217 10.97 -29.36 -24.98
N SER A 218 10.97 -29.53 -23.66
CA SER A 218 10.87 -30.85 -23.05
C SER A 218 9.39 -31.25 -23.09
N GLU A 219 9.06 -32.15 -24.01
CA GLU A 219 7.82 -32.91 -24.02
C GLU A 219 7.61 -33.57 -22.64
N PRO A 220 6.44 -33.41 -21.98
CA PRO A 220 6.07 -34.32 -20.92
C PRO A 220 5.70 -35.66 -21.56
N GLU A 221 6.58 -36.65 -21.39
CA GLU A 221 6.25 -38.06 -21.58
C GLU A 221 4.93 -38.36 -20.86
N GLN A 222 3.96 -38.81 -21.65
CA GLN A 222 2.75 -39.44 -21.17
C GLN A 222 3.15 -40.74 -20.47
N SER A 223 3.29 -40.72 -19.15
CA SER A 223 3.26 -41.95 -18.36
C SER A 223 1.81 -42.42 -18.25
N GLU A 224 1.46 -43.34 -19.15
CA GLU A 224 0.34 -44.26 -18.99
C GLU A 224 0.39 -44.85 -17.59
N THR A 225 -0.44 -44.33 -16.68
CA THR A 225 -0.69 -44.99 -15.41
C THR A 225 -1.73 -46.06 -15.70
N GLU A 226 -1.23 -47.28 -15.89
CA GLU A 226 -1.99 -48.50 -16.02
C GLU A 226 -3.13 -48.58 -15.00
N HIS A 227 -4.31 -48.85 -15.52
CA HIS A 227 -5.47 -49.35 -14.79
C HIS A 227 -5.08 -50.48 -13.83
N SER A 228 -5.05 -50.21 -12.53
CA SER A 228 -5.19 -51.26 -11.52
C SER A 228 -6.65 -51.31 -11.10
N ALA A 229 -7.36 -52.29 -11.66
CA ALA A 229 -8.67 -52.72 -11.23
C ALA A 229 -8.59 -53.20 -9.78
N ILE A 230 -9.15 -52.42 -8.86
CA ILE A 230 -9.48 -52.87 -7.52
C ILE A 230 -10.97 -53.17 -7.54
N GLU A 231 -11.31 -54.47 -7.60
CA GLU A 231 -12.63 -54.97 -7.24
C GLU A 231 -12.83 -54.82 -5.73
N PRO A 232 -13.92 -54.22 -5.26
CA PRO A 232 -14.47 -54.55 -3.96
C PRO A 232 -15.62 -55.54 -4.15
N SER A 233 -15.30 -56.83 -4.09
CA SER A 233 -16.26 -57.86 -3.68
C SER A 233 -16.25 -57.92 -2.15
N GLY A 234 -17.40 -57.61 -1.55
CA GLY A 234 -17.53 -57.54 -0.10
C GLY A 234 -18.96 -57.24 0.30
N ASP A 235 -19.81 -58.24 0.14
CA ASP A 235 -21.12 -58.32 0.78
C ASP A 235 -21.01 -58.00 2.27
N VAL A 236 -21.70 -56.94 2.71
CA VAL A 236 -22.10 -56.79 4.12
C VAL A 236 -23.60 -56.53 4.12
N GLU A 237 -24.32 -57.63 4.35
CA GLU A 237 -25.71 -57.67 4.76
C GLU A 237 -25.94 -56.86 6.04
N ALA A 238 -27.03 -56.10 6.01
CA ALA A 238 -28.05 -55.96 7.05
C ALA A 238 -27.65 -55.70 8.51
N ASP A 239 -27.98 -54.49 8.98
CA ASP A 239 -28.79 -54.27 10.21
C ASP A 239 -29.36 -52.84 10.10
N ALA A 240 -30.67 -52.67 9.85
CA ALA A 240 -31.77 -52.74 10.81
C ALA A 240 -31.94 -51.47 11.66
N GLU A 241 -33.07 -50.81 11.40
CA GLU A 241 -33.91 -50.07 12.35
C GLU A 241 -33.28 -48.97 13.24
N ALA A 242 -33.52 -47.72 12.86
CA ALA A 242 -33.90 -46.68 13.81
C ALA A 242 -34.77 -45.63 13.13
N THR A 243 -36.08 -45.87 13.13
CA THR A 243 -37.13 -44.89 12.92
C THR A 243 -36.92 -43.69 13.85
N ARG A 244 -36.65 -42.52 13.28
CA ARG A 244 -36.78 -41.23 13.99
C ARG A 244 -37.98 -40.49 13.42
N GLU A 245 -39.09 -40.56 14.15
CA GLU A 245 -40.16 -39.57 14.08
C GLU A 245 -39.55 -38.19 14.32
N LEU A 246 -39.55 -37.35 13.28
CA LEU A 246 -39.41 -35.90 13.43
C LEU A 246 -40.80 -35.30 13.21
N ASP A 247 -41.43 -35.07 14.36
CA ASP A 247 -42.63 -34.27 14.55
C ASP A 247 -42.29 -32.82 14.13
N ALA A 248 -42.92 -32.34 13.06
CA ALA A 248 -42.75 -31.00 12.54
C ALA A 248 -43.89 -30.11 13.06
N PRO A 249 -43.62 -29.01 13.80
CA PRO A 249 -44.61 -27.97 13.96
C PRO A 249 -44.64 -27.09 12.70
N VAL A 250 -45.74 -27.23 11.97
CA VAL A 250 -46.22 -26.31 10.93
C VAL A 250 -46.30 -24.90 11.53
N ALA A 251 -45.39 -24.01 11.11
CA ALA A 251 -45.53 -22.58 11.31
C ALA A 251 -46.36 -22.01 10.16
N GLU A 252 -47.55 -21.57 10.54
CA GLU A 252 -48.56 -20.84 9.79
C GLU A 252 -47.96 -19.61 9.08
N VAL A 253 -47.78 -19.69 7.76
CA VAL A 253 -47.47 -18.53 6.91
C VAL A 253 -48.77 -17.76 6.74
N LYS A 254 -48.82 -16.61 7.40
CA LYS A 254 -49.95 -15.69 7.40
C LYS A 254 -49.68 -14.55 6.41
N ASP A 255 -50.56 -14.49 5.42
CA ASP A 255 -50.98 -13.33 4.63
C ASP A 255 -49.89 -12.53 3.88
N ALA A 256 -49.73 -12.87 2.61
CA ALA A 256 -49.22 -12.00 1.56
C ALA A 256 -50.42 -11.32 0.87
N GLU A 257 -50.65 -10.04 1.15
CA GLU A 257 -51.49 -9.13 0.35
C GLU A 257 -50.99 -7.69 0.55
N ASP A 258 -50.41 -7.13 -0.51
CA ASP A 258 -50.39 -5.70 -0.90
C ASP A 258 -49.37 -5.60 -2.05
N ASP A 259 -49.78 -5.83 -3.29
CA ASP A 259 -50.42 -4.83 -4.16
C ASP A 259 -49.57 -3.56 -4.29
N GLN A 260 -48.71 -3.54 -5.32
CA GLN A 260 -48.45 -2.32 -6.07
C GLN A 260 -48.06 -2.63 -7.51
N THR A 261 -49.11 -2.63 -8.32
CA THR A 261 -49.11 -2.33 -9.74
C THR A 261 -48.66 -0.88 -9.97
N GLY A 262 -47.89 -0.63 -11.04
CA GLY A 262 -47.54 0.71 -11.51
C GLY A 262 -46.29 0.70 -12.40
N LEU A 263 -46.38 0.21 -13.64
CA LEU A 263 -46.56 1.04 -14.85
C LEU A 263 -45.55 2.19 -15.00
N SER A 264 -44.55 1.97 -15.85
CA SER A 264 -43.81 2.94 -16.69
C SER A 264 -42.97 2.06 -17.64
N GLU A 265 -43.40 1.63 -18.83
CA GLU A 265 -43.75 2.36 -20.06
C GLU A 265 -42.74 3.48 -20.42
N GLN A 266 -42.22 3.38 -21.66
CA GLN A 266 -41.33 4.30 -22.41
C GLN A 266 -39.84 4.30 -22.04
N ALA A 267 -38.88 4.24 -22.97
CA ALA A 267 -38.93 4.25 -24.44
C ALA A 267 -37.61 3.67 -25.00
N GLU A 268 -37.72 2.93 -26.10
CA GLU A 268 -36.63 2.74 -27.06
C GLU A 268 -36.23 4.08 -27.69
N PRO A 269 -34.96 4.20 -28.12
CA PRO A 269 -34.74 4.81 -29.41
C PRO A 269 -33.80 3.98 -30.30
N ASP A 270 -34.39 3.57 -31.43
CA ASP A 270 -33.87 3.59 -32.80
C ASP A 270 -32.37 3.36 -33.04
N ASP A 271 -32.10 2.18 -33.59
CA ASP A 271 -31.05 1.94 -34.58
C ASP A 271 -31.19 2.91 -35.77
N ALA A 272 -30.21 3.80 -35.93
CA ALA A 272 -29.96 4.48 -37.19
C ALA A 272 -28.45 4.57 -37.46
N ALA A 273 -27.98 3.62 -38.25
CA ALA A 273 -26.69 3.65 -38.92
C ALA A 273 -26.63 4.81 -39.93
N ALA A 274 -25.55 5.60 -39.90
CA ALA A 274 -25.02 6.25 -41.09
C ALA A 274 -23.55 6.64 -40.88
N ALA A 275 -22.70 6.08 -41.73
CA ALA A 275 -21.31 6.43 -41.89
C ALA A 275 -21.15 7.86 -42.43
N THR A 276 -20.12 8.58 -41.96
CA THR A 276 -19.37 9.52 -42.80
C THR A 276 -17.95 9.69 -42.27
N ASP A 277 -17.03 9.30 -43.14
CA ASP A 277 -15.61 9.60 -43.20
C ASP A 277 -15.46 11.10 -43.53
N GLU A 278 -14.91 11.91 -42.62
CA GLU A 278 -14.32 13.20 -42.99
C GLU A 278 -13.20 13.60 -42.01
N ALA A 279 -11.98 13.58 -42.52
CA ALA A 279 -10.81 14.16 -41.90
C ALA A 279 -10.84 15.69 -42.03
N LEU A 280 -10.86 16.43 -40.92
CA LEU A 280 -10.38 17.82 -40.89
C LEU A 280 -9.95 18.26 -39.49
N ALA A 281 -8.67 18.62 -39.43
CA ALA A 281 -7.90 19.53 -38.55
C ALA A 281 -8.52 20.18 -37.29
N PRO A 282 -7.67 20.49 -36.28
CA PRO A 282 -8.07 21.03 -34.99
C PRO A 282 -8.42 22.52 -35.06
N SER A 283 -9.53 22.92 -34.43
CA SER A 283 -9.83 24.32 -34.15
C SER A 283 -9.54 24.61 -32.67
N GLN A 284 -8.55 25.47 -32.46
CA GLN A 284 -8.35 26.25 -31.26
C GLN A 284 -9.47 27.30 -31.18
N ASP A 285 -10.14 27.36 -30.04
CA ASP A 285 -10.91 28.51 -29.52
C ASP A 285 -10.94 28.23 -28.00
N GLU A 286 -10.03 28.76 -27.20
CA GLU A 286 -9.96 30.14 -26.71
C GLU A 286 -11.26 30.61 -26.02
N ALA A 287 -11.12 30.86 -24.71
CA ALA A 287 -11.85 31.81 -23.89
C ALA A 287 -13.39 31.75 -23.85
N ASP A 288 -13.95 31.22 -22.75
CA ASP A 288 -14.78 32.00 -21.82
C ASP A 288 -15.35 31.06 -20.73
N GLN A 289 -14.82 31.13 -19.51
CA GLN A 289 -15.58 30.73 -18.33
C GLN A 289 -15.55 31.90 -17.34
N PRO A 290 -16.70 32.58 -17.13
CA PRO A 290 -16.79 33.65 -16.16
C PRO A 290 -16.80 33.10 -14.73
N ALA A 291 -16.20 33.91 -13.86
CA ALA A 291 -16.22 33.79 -12.42
C ALA A 291 -17.63 33.56 -11.85
N GLN A 292 -17.76 32.56 -10.98
CA GLN A 292 -18.71 32.55 -9.87
C GLN A 292 -17.85 32.49 -8.60
N GLU A 293 -17.54 33.64 -8.02
CA GLU A 293 -18.36 34.38 -7.06
C GLU A 293 -18.62 33.57 -5.78
N SER A 294 -17.91 34.04 -4.76
CA SER A 294 -17.95 33.60 -3.38
C SER A 294 -19.30 33.92 -2.73
N ALA A 295 -19.85 32.95 -2.00
CA ALA A 295 -20.71 33.18 -0.84
C ALA A 295 -20.23 32.18 0.21
N GLU A 296 -19.38 32.56 1.16
CA GLU A 296 -19.75 33.24 2.41
C GLU A 296 -20.89 32.50 3.14
N THR A 297 -20.54 31.48 3.92
CA THR A 297 -21.38 31.04 5.04
C THR A 297 -20.52 30.41 6.14
N ALA A 298 -20.34 31.16 7.22
CA ALA A 298 -20.00 30.69 8.57
C ALA A 298 -20.36 31.84 9.53
N PRO A 299 -20.53 31.64 10.85
CA PRO A 299 -20.81 30.42 11.62
C PRO A 299 -22.03 30.59 12.57
N GLU A 300 -22.73 29.52 12.98
CA GLU A 300 -23.61 29.62 14.16
C GLU A 300 -23.67 28.34 15.01
N ALA A 301 -23.22 28.51 16.26
CA ALA A 301 -23.58 27.84 17.51
C ALA A 301 -23.59 26.29 17.64
N ALA A 302 -22.66 25.79 18.45
CA ALA A 302 -22.89 24.67 19.38
C ALA A 302 -23.47 25.23 20.72
N PRO A 303 -23.76 24.44 21.79
CA PRO A 303 -23.90 22.98 21.93
C PRO A 303 -25.20 22.55 22.64
N GLU A 304 -25.71 21.32 22.43
CA GLU A 304 -26.58 20.67 23.41
C GLU A 304 -25.95 19.38 23.93
N THR A 305 -25.67 19.41 25.22
CA THR A 305 -25.30 18.29 26.08
C THR A 305 -26.56 17.50 26.43
N SER A 306 -26.64 16.24 26.02
CA SER A 306 -27.57 15.29 26.65
C SER A 306 -26.80 14.13 27.25
N SER A 307 -26.76 14.22 28.58
CA SER A 307 -26.35 13.23 29.54
C SER A 307 -27.42 12.14 29.61
N GLU A 308 -27.14 10.91 29.15
CA GLU A 308 -27.95 9.76 29.51
C GLU A 308 -27.09 8.72 30.23
N ALA A 309 -27.29 8.66 31.54
CA ALA A 309 -26.72 7.69 32.44
C ALA A 309 -27.48 6.37 32.30
N SER A 310 -26.79 5.31 31.89
CA SER A 310 -27.33 3.96 31.91
C SER A 310 -27.01 3.30 33.26
N PRO A 311 -28.01 2.82 34.01
CA PRO A 311 -27.81 2.27 35.36
C PRO A 311 -27.21 0.86 35.33
N ALA A 312 -26.32 0.62 36.29
CA ALA A 312 -25.68 -0.65 36.58
C ALA A 312 -26.71 -1.74 36.96
N THR A 313 -26.80 -2.79 36.15
CA THR A 313 -27.42 -4.06 36.55
C THR A 313 -26.41 -4.82 37.40
N THR A 314 -26.75 -4.95 38.68
CA THR A 314 -26.02 -5.76 39.66
C THR A 314 -26.59 -7.17 39.61
N ASP A 315 -25.79 -8.16 39.21
CA ASP A 315 -26.16 -9.58 39.19
C ASP A 315 -25.70 -10.24 40.52
N PRO A 316 -26.62 -10.81 41.33
CA PRO A 316 -26.26 -11.43 42.60
C PRO A 316 -25.82 -12.90 42.47
N GLU A 317 -24.55 -13.12 42.86
CA GLU A 317 -23.93 -14.28 43.52
C GLU A 317 -24.70 -15.64 43.58
N PRO A 318 -24.11 -16.75 43.07
CA PRO A 318 -24.69 -18.08 43.21
C PRO A 318 -24.39 -18.71 44.58
N ARG A 319 -25.46 -19.07 45.31
CA ARG A 319 -25.41 -19.94 46.50
C ARG A 319 -24.85 -21.33 46.16
N LYS A 320 -23.89 -21.79 46.98
CA LYS A 320 -23.49 -23.21 47.04
C LYS A 320 -24.57 -24.06 47.73
N PRO A 321 -24.87 -25.27 47.25
CA PRO A 321 -25.61 -26.27 48.01
C PRO A 321 -24.67 -27.05 48.97
N ASP A 322 -25.21 -27.37 50.15
CA ASP A 322 -24.65 -28.27 51.18
C ASP A 322 -24.59 -29.73 50.72
#